data_AF-A0A3Q9HSH6-F1
#
_entry.id   AF-A0A3Q9HSH6-F1
#
_cell.length_a   1.000
_cell.length_b   1.000
_cell.length_c   1.000
_cell.angle_alpha   90.00
_cell.angle_beta   90.00
_cell.angle_gamma   90.00
#
_symmetry.space_group_name_H-M   'P 1'
#
loop_
_entity.id
_entity.type
_entity.pdbx_description
1 polymer ?
#
loop_
_entity_poly.entity_id
_entity_poly.type
_entity_poly.pdbx_seq_one_letter_code
_entity_poly.pdbx_strand_id
1 'polypeptide(L)'
;MLDLLKKTVLIGIGIASMTKDKIEELAKKIAEESKLSEEEGKKLVEDLLRQSDEARKHLESQVEKLVKNVLEKLDIPSREDLQKLENRIKKLENLNQGQGEQNNDS
;
A
#
# COMPACT_ATOMS: atom_id res chain seq x y z
N MET A 1 -14.40 26.72 -16.54
CA MET A 1 -14.68 26.18 -15.18
C MET A 1 -14.81 24.65 -15.19
N LEU A 2 -15.70 24.05 -15.98
CA LEU A 2 -15.78 22.57 -16.11
C LEU A 2 -14.47 21.91 -16.55
N ASP A 3 -13.70 22.60 -17.39
CA ASP A 3 -12.42 22.09 -17.88
C ASP A 3 -11.33 22.05 -16.80
N LEU A 4 -11.36 23.01 -15.86
CA LEU A 4 -10.46 23.04 -14.71
C LEU A 4 -10.83 21.95 -13.70
N LEU A 5 -12.13 21.70 -13.49
CA LEU A 5 -12.67 20.60 -12.68
C LEU A 5 -12.32 19.22 -13.25
N LYS A 6 -12.45 19.04 -14.58
CA LYS A 6 -12.00 17.81 -15.24
C LYS A 6 -10.50 17.62 -15.09
N LYS A 7 -9.70 18.68 -15.25
CA LYS A 7 -8.26 18.62 -15.02
C LYS A 7 -7.93 18.30 -13.56
N THR A 8 -8.59 18.89 -12.57
CA THR A 8 -8.33 18.58 -11.15
C THR A 8 -8.77 17.17 -10.75
N VAL A 9 -9.85 16.63 -11.30
CA VAL A 9 -10.24 15.23 -11.09
C VAL A 9 -9.27 14.27 -11.78
N LEU A 10 -8.85 14.58 -13.00
CA LEU A 10 -7.86 13.79 -13.74
C LEU A 10 -6.48 13.84 -13.07
N ILE A 11 -6.13 14.97 -12.45
CA ILE A 11 -4.95 15.13 -11.60
C ILE A 11 -5.14 14.31 -10.31
N GLY A 12 -6.28 14.41 -9.63
CA GLY A 12 -6.56 13.66 -8.40
C GLY A 12 -6.53 12.13 -8.55
N ILE A 13 -6.87 11.61 -9.74
CA ILE A 13 -6.76 10.18 -10.07
C ILE A 13 -5.40 9.86 -10.75
N GLY A 14 -4.80 10.85 -11.42
CA GLY A 14 -3.65 10.66 -12.31
C GLY A 14 -2.29 10.86 -11.66
N ILE A 15 -2.14 11.70 -10.62
CA ILE A 15 -0.80 11.98 -10.03
C ILE A 15 -0.15 10.69 -9.52
N ALA A 16 -0.92 9.81 -8.85
CA ALA A 16 -0.42 8.53 -8.33
C ALA A 16 0.05 7.55 -9.44
N SER A 17 -0.38 7.75 -10.69
CA SER A 17 0.01 6.94 -11.85
C SER A 17 0.91 7.70 -12.84
N MET A 18 1.26 8.96 -12.56
CA MET A 18 2.11 9.77 -13.44
C MET A 18 3.59 9.52 -13.14
N THR A 19 4.40 9.48 -14.20
CA THR A 19 5.85 9.38 -14.07
C THR A 19 6.45 10.70 -13.59
N LYS A 20 7.65 10.63 -13.00
CA LYS A 20 8.42 11.81 -12.56
C LYS A 20 8.49 12.88 -13.65
N ASP A 21 8.80 12.48 -14.88
CA ASP A 21 8.89 13.38 -16.04
C ASP A 21 7.58 14.13 -16.32
N LYS A 22 6.43 13.46 -16.19
CA LYS A 22 5.12 14.09 -16.38
C LYS A 22 4.75 15.05 -15.24
N ILE A 23 5.17 14.75 -14.02
CA ILE A 23 4.99 15.65 -12.88
C ILE A 23 5.85 16.90 -13.05
N GLU A 24 7.10 16.74 -13.51
CA GLU A 24 8.00 17.86 -13.83
C GLU A 24 7.44 18.73 -14.97
N GLU A 25 6.92 18.15 -16.04
CA GLU A 25 6.30 18.90 -17.14
C GLU A 25 5.09 19.71 -16.66
N LEU A 26 4.23 19.10 -15.84
CA LEU A 26 3.04 19.77 -15.31
C LEU A 26 3.40 20.93 -14.38
N ALA A 27 4.37 20.71 -13.49
CA ALA A 27 4.86 21.72 -12.56
C ALA A 27 5.54 22.90 -13.29
N LYS A 28 6.35 22.62 -14.33
CA LYS A 28 6.93 23.67 -15.19
C LYS A 28 5.85 24.49 -15.88
N LYS A 29 4.81 23.84 -16.41
CA LYS A 29 3.70 24.52 -17.07
C LYS A 29 2.94 25.44 -16.12
N ILE A 30 2.70 24.98 -14.89
CA ILE A 30 2.06 25.78 -13.84
C ILE A 30 2.95 26.95 -13.42
N ALA A 31 4.27 26.73 -13.30
CA ALA A 31 5.22 27.78 -12.96
C ALA A 31 5.29 28.87 -14.04
N GLU A 32 5.32 28.48 -15.31
CA GLU A 32 5.30 29.40 -16.46
C GLU A 32 3.98 30.19 -16.53
N GLU A 33 2.83 29.51 -16.43
CA GLU A 33 1.50 30.13 -16.48
C GLU A 33 1.28 31.10 -15.30
N SER A 34 1.84 30.80 -14.14
CA SER A 34 1.69 31.60 -12.91
C SER A 34 2.80 32.64 -12.72
N LYS A 35 3.77 32.73 -13.65
CA LYS A 35 4.96 33.59 -13.56
C LYS A 35 5.73 33.41 -12.24
N LEU A 36 5.84 32.17 -11.77
CA LEU A 36 6.63 31.84 -10.60
C LEU A 36 8.12 32.08 -10.88
N SER A 37 8.85 32.49 -9.84
CA SER A 37 10.30 32.49 -9.89
C SER A 37 10.84 31.06 -10.06
N GLU A 38 12.08 30.93 -10.54
CA GLU A 38 12.72 29.63 -10.75
C GLU A 38 12.79 28.80 -9.45
N GLU A 39 12.95 29.48 -8.31
CA GLU A 39 13.00 28.88 -6.99
C GLU A 39 11.63 28.36 -6.54
N GLU A 40 10.56 29.14 -6.77
CA GLU A 40 9.18 28.71 -6.49
C GLU A 40 8.74 27.55 -7.40
N GLY A 41 9.14 27.58 -8.68
CA GLY A 41 8.88 26.48 -9.62
C GLY A 41 9.57 25.18 -9.21
N LYS A 42 10.85 25.23 -8.79
CA LYS A 42 11.58 24.06 -8.27
C LYS A 42 10.91 23.48 -7.03
N LYS A 43 10.50 24.35 -6.09
CA LYS A 43 9.80 23.92 -4.88
C LYS A 43 8.46 23.25 -5.17
N LEU A 44 7.71 23.76 -6.14
CA LEU A 44 6.44 23.17 -6.58
C LEU A 44 6.63 21.76 -7.17
N VAL A 45 7.66 21.56 -8.00
CA VAL A 45 8.02 20.23 -8.54
C VAL A 45 8.28 19.25 -7.40
N GLU A 46 9.11 19.66 -6.44
CA GLU A 46 9.53 18.82 -5.32
C GLU A 46 8.36 18.44 -4.41
N ASP A 47 7.48 19.39 -4.12
CA ASP A 47 6.25 19.16 -3.34
C ASP A 47 5.28 18.21 -4.05
N LEU A 48 5.08 18.36 -5.37
CA LEU A 48 4.22 17.48 -6.15
C LEU A 48 4.76 16.06 -6.25
N LEU A 49 6.08 15.90 -6.39
CA LEU A 49 6.73 14.59 -6.36
C LEU A 49 6.56 13.92 -5.01
N ARG A 50 6.79 14.65 -3.91
CA ARG A 50 6.63 14.13 -2.56
C ARG A 50 5.18 13.71 -2.29
N GLN A 51 4.21 14.54 -2.68
CA GLN A 51 2.79 14.22 -2.53
C GLN A 51 2.37 13.02 -3.38
N SER A 52 2.92 12.88 -4.60
CA SER A 52 2.68 11.72 -5.45
C SER A 52 3.14 10.41 -4.79
N ASP A 53 4.37 10.40 -4.25
CA ASP A 53 4.91 9.24 -3.55
C ASP A 53 4.09 8.86 -2.32
N GLU A 54 3.63 9.85 -1.56
CA GLU A 54 2.78 9.64 -0.39
C GLU A 54 1.40 9.08 -0.78
N ALA A 55 0.78 9.64 -1.81
CA ALA A 55 -0.50 9.17 -2.35
C ALA A 55 -0.39 7.73 -2.88
N ARG A 56 0.72 7.39 -3.56
CA ARG A 56 0.97 6.04 -4.06
C ARG A 56 1.08 5.02 -2.93
N LYS A 57 1.87 5.31 -1.89
CA LYS A 57 1.97 4.42 -0.70
C LYS A 57 0.64 4.23 -0.01
N HIS A 58 -0.15 5.30 0.10
CA HIS A 58 -1.48 5.23 0.70
C HIS A 58 -2.43 4.35 -0.13
N LEU A 59 -2.41 4.50 -1.46
CA LEU A 59 -3.19 3.67 -2.38
C LEU A 59 -2.77 2.19 -2.28
N GLU A 60 -1.46 1.90 -2.30
CA GLU A 60 -0.93 0.53 -2.15
C GLU A 60 -1.44 -0.10 -0.84
N SER A 61 -1.40 0.62 0.29
CA SER A 61 -1.94 0.14 1.56
C SER A 61 -3.45 -0.09 1.54
N GLN A 62 -4.22 0.79 0.89
CA GLN A 62 -5.67 0.62 0.76
C GLN A 62 -6.02 -0.61 -0.09
N VAL A 63 -5.31 -0.83 -1.19
CA VAL A 63 -5.48 -2.00 -2.05
C VAL A 63 -5.13 -3.27 -1.29
N GLU A 64 -4.01 -3.29 -0.57
CA GLU A 64 -3.61 -4.44 0.25
C GLU A 64 -4.70 -4.79 1.29
N LYS A 65 -5.22 -3.79 2.01
CA LYS A 65 -6.32 -3.98 2.97
C LYS A 65 -7.57 -4.51 2.30
N LEU A 66 -7.93 -3.98 1.14
CA LEU A 66 -9.12 -4.40 0.41
C LEU A 66 -8.99 -5.86 -0.05
N VAL A 67 -7.84 -6.24 -0.59
CA VAL A 67 -7.55 -7.63 -0.99
C VAL A 67 -7.61 -8.55 0.24
N LYS A 68 -6.95 -8.17 1.34
CA LYS A 68 -6.99 -8.96 2.58
C LYS A 68 -8.42 -9.17 3.09
N ASN A 69 -9.22 -8.11 3.14
CA ASN A 69 -10.62 -8.18 3.56
C ASN A 69 -11.46 -9.08 2.65
N VAL A 70 -11.20 -9.09 1.34
CA VAL A 70 -11.90 -9.98 0.39
C VAL A 70 -11.51 -11.43 0.64
N LEU A 71 -10.21 -11.72 0.83
CA LEU A 71 -9.75 -13.08 1.14
C LEU A 71 -10.34 -13.60 2.45
N GLU A 72 -10.40 -12.75 3.48
CA GLU A 72 -11.06 -13.08 4.76
C GLU A 72 -12.56 -13.37 4.57
N LYS A 73 -13.28 -12.56 3.78
CA LYS A 73 -14.70 -12.79 3.47
C LYS A 73 -14.98 -14.06 2.68
N LEU A 74 -13.98 -14.57 1.97
CA LEU A 74 -14.06 -15.83 1.23
C LEU A 74 -13.58 -17.03 2.06
N ASP A 75 -13.35 -16.83 3.36
CA ASP A 75 -12.82 -17.83 4.29
C ASP A 75 -11.49 -18.44 3.81
N ILE A 76 -10.67 -17.67 3.09
CA ILE A 76 -9.35 -18.10 2.63
C ILE A 76 -8.32 -17.78 3.73
N PRO A 77 -7.74 -18.79 4.39
CA PRO A 77 -6.76 -18.56 5.45
C PRO A 77 -5.45 -18.03 4.89
N SER A 78 -4.77 -17.15 5.65
CA SER A 78 -3.44 -16.68 5.29
C SER A 78 -2.38 -17.77 5.52
N ARG A 79 -1.21 -17.60 4.90
CA ARG A 79 -0.05 -18.47 5.18
C ARG A 79 0.34 -18.45 6.66
N GLU A 80 0.20 -17.31 7.32
CA GLU A 80 0.50 -17.17 8.75
C GLU A 80 -0.47 -17.99 9.61
N ASP A 81 -1.76 -18.00 9.26
CA ASP A 81 -2.77 -18.80 9.96
C ASP A 81 -2.46 -20.31 9.85
N LEU A 82 -2.04 -20.75 8.67
CA LEU A 82 -1.61 -22.13 8.44
C LEU A 82 -0.36 -22.49 9.25
N GLN A 83 0.64 -21.61 9.30
CA GLN A 83 1.85 -21.84 10.11
C GLN A 83 1.54 -21.88 11.62
N LYS A 84 0.64 -21.00 12.10
CA LYS A 84 0.17 -21.05 13.49
C LYS A 84 -0.53 -22.37 13.79
N LEU A 85 -1.33 -22.89 12.86
CA LEU A 85 -1.98 -24.18 12.99
C LEU A 85 -0.97 -25.33 13.01
N GLU A 86 0.01 -25.33 12.10
CA GLU A 86 1.08 -26.33 12.04
C GLU A 86 1.89 -26.36 13.35
N ASN A 87 2.26 -25.20 13.89
CA ASN A 87 2.99 -25.11 15.15
C ASN A 87 2.17 -25.61 16.34
N ARG A 88 0.86 -25.33 16.36
CA ARG A 88 -0.05 -25.86 17.39
C ARG A 88 -0.16 -27.38 17.29
N ILE A 89 -0.28 -27.92 16.07
CA ILE A 89 -0.32 -29.38 15.84
C ILE A 89 0.97 -30.03 16.36
N LYS A 90 2.15 -29.54 15.94
CA LYS A 90 3.45 -30.04 16.42
C LYS A 90 3.57 -30.01 17.94
N LYS A 91 3.11 -28.93 18.59
CA LYS A 91 3.13 -28.83 20.05
C LYS A 91 2.24 -29.88 20.71
N LEU A 92 1.03 -30.10 20.17
CA LEU A 92 0.10 -31.11 20.69
C LEU A 92 0.64 -32.53 20.48
N GLU A 93 1.23 -32.82 19.32
CA GLU A 93 1.86 -34.10 19.01
C GLU A 93 3.00 -34.41 20.01
N ASN A 94 3.86 -33.43 20.28
CA ASN A 94 4.95 -33.59 21.25
C ASN A 94 4.44 -33.81 22.69
N LEU A 95 3.36 -33.12 23.09
CA LEU A 95 2.76 -33.31 24.42
C LEU A 95 2.16 -34.71 24.58
N ASN A 96 1.48 -35.21 23.54
CA ASN A 96 0.89 -36.55 23.57
C ASN A 96 1.95 -37.66 23.55
N GLN A 97 3.09 -37.46 22.87
CA GLN A 97 4.21 -38.42 22.92
C GLN A 97 4.83 -38.53 24.32
N GLY A 98 4.99 -37.41 25.04
CA GLY A 98 5.49 -37.43 26.43
C GLY A 98 4.53 -38.07 27.45
N GLN A 99 3.23 -38.12 27.16
CA GLN A 99 2.24 -38.82 28.02
C GLN A 99 2.19 -40.34 27.76
N GLY A 100 2.60 -40.79 26.56
CA GLY A 100 2.71 -42.22 26.25
C GLY A 100 3.85 -42.91 26.99
N GLU A 101 4.95 -42.21 27.27
CA GLU A 101 6.10 -42.74 28.00
C GLU A 101 5.87 -42.84 29.53
N GLN A 102 5.06 -41.94 30.12
CA GLN A 102 4.75 -41.98 31.55
C GLN A 102 3.72 -43.06 31.93
N ASN A 103 2.90 -43.53 30.99
CA ASN A 103 1.88 -44.56 31.25
C ASN A 103 2.38 -46.00 31.09
N ASN A 104 3.64 -46.20 30.67
CA ASN A 104 4.22 -47.54 30.45
C ASN A 104 5.18 -47.97 31.57
N ASP A 105 5.34 -47.14 32.61
CA ASP A 105 6.25 -47.33 33.76
C ASP A 105 5.47 -47.51 35.09
N SER A 106 4.19 -47.89 35.04
CA SER A 106 3.33 -48.23 36.20
C SER A 106 2.76 -49.64 36.13
#